data_AF-A0A3L8P962-F1
#
_entry.id   AF-A0A3L8P962-F1
#
_cell.length_a   1.000
_cell.length_b   1.000
_cell.length_c   1.000
_cell.angle_alpha   90.00
_cell.angle_beta   90.00
_cell.angle_gamma   90.00
#
_symmetry.space_group_name_H-M   'P 1'
#
loop_
_entity.id
_entity.type
_entity.pdbx_description
1 polymer ?
#
loop_
_entity_poly.entity_id
_entity_poly.type
_entity_poly.pdbx_seq_one_letter_code
_entity_poly.pdbx_strand_id
1 'polypeptide(L)'
;PDVLVEGAAGLDYPLFVKAIAGGGGRGMRRVDEPSQLRAAIETCMREAEAAFGDPAVFIEQAVLNPRHIEVQVLADATGDTLHLFERDCSVQRRHQKVVEIAPAPGLDPELRERICADAVRF
;
A
#
# COMPACT_ATOMS: atom_id res chain seq x y z
N PRO A 1 -12.76 -16.12 -0.33
CA PRO A 1 -13.08 -15.50 -1.64
C PRO A 1 -14.44 -14.78 -1.65
N ASP A 2 -15.53 -15.47 -1.28
CA ASP A 2 -16.89 -14.94 -1.40
C ASP A 2 -17.11 -13.66 -0.60
N VAL A 3 -16.66 -13.64 0.67
CA VAL A 3 -16.73 -12.45 1.55
C VAL A 3 -16.10 -11.20 0.91
N LEU A 4 -15.01 -11.34 0.16
CA LEU A 4 -14.35 -10.21 -0.50
C LEU A 4 -15.08 -9.79 -1.79
N VAL A 5 -15.66 -10.74 -2.51
CA VAL A 5 -16.48 -10.43 -3.70
C VAL A 5 -17.75 -9.69 -3.28
N GLU A 6 -18.39 -10.14 -2.21
CA GLU A 6 -19.56 -9.48 -1.62
C GLU A 6 -19.18 -8.13 -1.00
N GLY A 7 -18.08 -8.05 -0.26
CA GLY A 7 -17.59 -6.80 0.32
C GLY A 7 -17.14 -5.76 -0.71
N ALA A 8 -16.84 -6.17 -1.94
CA ALA A 8 -16.56 -5.26 -3.04
C ALA A 8 -17.83 -4.67 -3.68
N ALA A 9 -19.02 -5.15 -3.31
CA ALA A 9 -20.27 -4.61 -3.84
C ALA A 9 -20.41 -3.13 -3.45
N GLY A 10 -20.45 -2.26 -4.46
CA GLY A 10 -20.56 -0.80 -4.27
C GLY A 10 -19.22 -0.07 -4.17
N LEU A 11 -18.08 -0.75 -4.29
CA LEU A 11 -16.80 -0.09 -4.47
C LEU A 11 -16.59 0.32 -5.93
N ASP A 12 -16.01 1.50 -6.13
CA ASP A 12 -15.57 1.94 -7.46
C ASP A 12 -14.29 1.24 -7.87
N TYR A 13 -14.25 0.77 -9.11
CA TYR A 13 -13.08 0.20 -9.75
C TYR A 13 -12.22 1.32 -10.38
N PRO A 14 -10.89 1.12 -10.52
CA PRO A 14 -10.15 -0.12 -10.27
C PRO A 14 -9.92 -0.43 -8.79
N LEU A 15 -9.79 -1.72 -8.48
CA LEU A 15 -9.42 -2.23 -7.15
C LEU A 15 -8.02 -2.84 -7.17
N PHE A 16 -7.38 -2.92 -6.00
CA PHE A 16 -6.26 -3.81 -5.76
C PHE A 16 -6.68 -4.97 -4.86
N VAL A 17 -6.27 -6.19 -5.22
CA VAL A 17 -6.21 -7.33 -4.30
C VAL A 17 -4.78 -7.43 -3.79
N LYS A 18 -4.59 -7.50 -2.47
CA LYS A 18 -3.26 -7.53 -1.82
C LYS A 18 -3.17 -8.62 -0.77
N ALA A 19 -2.03 -9.30 -0.70
CA ALA A 19 -1.68 -10.20 0.39
C ALA A 19 -1.51 -9.43 1.71
N ILE A 20 -2.02 -9.98 2.81
CA ILE A 20 -1.87 -9.37 4.15
C ILE A 20 -0.42 -9.42 4.60
N ALA A 21 0.24 -10.56 4.45
CA ALA A 21 1.66 -10.75 4.75
C ALA A 21 2.60 -10.29 3.61
N GLY A 22 2.08 -9.57 2.61
CA GLY A 22 2.82 -9.19 1.41
C GLY A 22 3.92 -8.16 1.64
N GLY A 23 4.94 -8.18 0.79
CA GLY A 23 6.06 -7.22 0.81
C GLY A 23 6.82 -7.15 -0.52
N GLY A 24 7.49 -6.03 -0.78
CA GLY A 24 8.38 -5.87 -1.94
C GLY A 24 7.67 -5.89 -3.30
N GLY A 25 6.42 -5.45 -3.38
CA GLY A 25 5.65 -5.41 -4.63
C GLY A 25 5.16 -6.77 -5.16
N ARG A 26 5.20 -7.82 -4.32
CA ARG A 26 4.68 -9.16 -4.63
C ARG A 26 3.35 -9.40 -3.91
N GLY A 27 2.51 -10.26 -4.47
CA GLY A 27 1.20 -10.57 -3.90
C GLY A 27 0.21 -9.40 -4.01
N MET A 28 0.25 -8.66 -5.13
CA MET A 28 -0.73 -7.63 -5.41
C MET A 28 -1.17 -7.66 -6.87
N ARG A 29 -2.46 -7.42 -7.11
CA ARG A 29 -3.08 -7.45 -8.44
C ARG A 29 -4.08 -6.32 -8.60
N ARG A 30 -3.93 -5.53 -9.66
CA ARG A 30 -4.95 -4.55 -10.08
C ARG A 30 -6.09 -5.27 -10.79
N VAL A 31 -7.31 -4.86 -10.50
CA VAL A 31 -8.56 -5.38 -11.07
C VAL A 31 -9.33 -4.19 -11.62
N ASP A 32 -9.55 -4.15 -12.93
CA ASP A 32 -10.19 -3.00 -13.59
C ASP A 32 -11.71 -3.15 -13.69
N GLU A 33 -12.25 -4.36 -13.55
CA GLU A 33 -13.69 -4.63 -13.66
C GLU A 33 -14.16 -5.77 -12.72
N PRO A 34 -15.44 -5.76 -12.28
CA PRO A 34 -15.98 -6.73 -11.31
C PRO A 34 -15.86 -8.20 -11.73
N SER A 35 -15.97 -8.48 -13.03
CA SER A 35 -15.87 -9.83 -13.60
C SER A 35 -14.51 -10.49 -13.33
N GLN A 36 -13.45 -9.70 -13.13
CA GLN A 36 -12.08 -10.17 -12.90
C GLN A 36 -11.77 -10.42 -11.42
N LEU A 37 -12.56 -9.88 -10.50
CA LEU A 37 -12.22 -9.82 -9.08
C LEU A 37 -11.99 -11.19 -8.45
N ARG A 38 -12.90 -12.15 -8.67
CA ARG A 38 -12.80 -13.49 -8.07
C ARG A 38 -11.50 -14.20 -8.47
N ALA A 39 -11.18 -14.20 -9.77
CA ALA A 39 -9.98 -14.84 -10.29
C ALA A 39 -8.70 -14.16 -9.76
N ALA A 40 -8.73 -12.83 -9.59
CA ALA A 40 -7.63 -12.08 -9.00
C ALA A 40 -7.42 -12.41 -7.51
N ILE A 41 -8.51 -12.53 -6.73
CA ILE A 41 -8.48 -12.98 -5.33
C ILE A 41 -7.84 -14.36 -5.23
N GLU A 42 -8.37 -15.35 -5.93
CA GLU A 42 -7.88 -16.73 -5.86
C GLU A 42 -6.41 -16.86 -6.28
N THR A 43 -6.00 -16.09 -7.29
CA THR A 43 -4.60 -16.09 -7.73
C THR A 43 -3.70 -15.42 -6.68
N CYS A 44 -4.10 -14.28 -6.12
CA CYS A 44 -3.34 -13.59 -5.10
C CYS A 44 -3.20 -14.45 -3.83
N MET A 45 -4.26 -15.15 -3.41
CA MET A 45 -4.23 -16.07 -2.27
C MET A 45 -3.20 -17.20 -2.46
N ARG A 46 -3.15 -17.82 -3.65
CA ARG A 46 -2.16 -18.87 -3.96
C ARG A 46 -0.72 -18.33 -3.96
N GLU A 47 -0.52 -17.13 -4.50
CA GLU A 47 0.80 -16.48 -4.50
C GLU A 47 1.25 -16.10 -3.09
N ALA A 48 0.31 -15.64 -2.25
CA ALA A 48 0.54 -15.29 -0.87
C ALA A 48 0.93 -16.51 -0.03
N GLU A 49 0.19 -17.61 -0.15
CA GLU A 49 0.53 -18.90 0.47
C GLU A 49 1.93 -19.36 0.08
N ALA A 50 2.24 -19.36 -1.21
CA ALA A 50 3.52 -19.85 -1.72
C ALA A 50 4.72 -18.96 -1.32
N ALA A 51 4.51 -17.65 -1.17
CA ALA A 51 5.58 -16.70 -0.87
C ALA A 51 5.74 -16.41 0.62
N PHE A 52 4.66 -16.45 1.40
CA PHE A 52 4.60 -15.95 2.78
C PHE A 52 3.99 -16.96 3.76
N GLY A 53 3.44 -18.09 3.30
CA GLY A 53 2.81 -19.11 4.15
C GLY A 53 1.47 -18.69 4.76
N ASP A 54 0.88 -17.60 4.25
CA ASP A 54 -0.42 -17.08 4.66
C ASP A 54 -1.22 -16.72 3.40
N PRO A 55 -2.38 -17.36 3.14
CA PRO A 55 -3.17 -17.12 1.94
C PRO A 55 -4.08 -15.89 2.09
N ALA A 56 -4.08 -15.21 3.24
CA ALA A 56 -5.01 -14.14 3.52
C ALA A 56 -4.72 -12.90 2.67
N VAL A 57 -5.79 -12.35 2.09
CA VAL A 57 -5.76 -11.18 1.21
C VAL A 57 -6.85 -10.19 1.59
N PHE A 58 -6.68 -8.94 1.20
CA PHE A 58 -7.68 -7.87 1.32
C PHE A 58 -7.83 -7.12 0.00
N ILE A 59 -8.87 -6.27 -0.07
CA ILE A 59 -9.14 -5.40 -1.20
C ILE A 59 -9.07 -3.93 -0.80
N GLU A 60 -8.60 -3.08 -1.70
CA GLU A 60 -8.64 -1.63 -1.55
C GLU A 60 -8.97 -0.99 -2.91
N GLN A 61 -9.48 0.25 -2.88
CA GLN A 61 -9.63 1.03 -4.11
C GLN A 61 -8.26 1.48 -4.61
N ALA A 62 -8.02 1.35 -5.91
CA ALA A 62 -6.76 1.74 -6.51
C ALA A 62 -6.74 3.25 -6.77
N VAL A 63 -5.80 3.94 -6.13
CA VAL A 63 -5.51 5.34 -6.45
C VAL A 63 -4.78 5.40 -7.78
N LEU A 64 -5.27 6.24 -8.70
CA LEU A 64 -4.67 6.43 -10.02
C LEU A 64 -3.55 7.47 -9.96
N ASN A 65 -2.40 7.13 -10.56
CA ASN A 65 -1.20 7.98 -10.59
C ASN A 65 -0.79 8.55 -9.21
N PRO A 66 -0.71 7.71 -8.15
CA PRO A 66 -0.38 8.21 -6.82
C PRO A 66 1.10 8.58 -6.74
N ARG A 67 1.41 9.51 -5.84
CA ARG A 67 2.76 9.60 -5.25
C ARG A 67 2.86 8.62 -4.09
N HIS A 68 3.97 7.90 -3.99
CA HIS A 68 4.28 7.05 -2.84
C HIS A 68 5.15 7.85 -1.88
N ILE A 69 4.53 8.42 -0.84
CA ILE A 69 5.22 9.16 0.21
C ILE A 69 5.27 8.30 1.47
N GLU A 70 6.44 8.18 2.08
CA GLU A 70 6.62 7.46 3.33
C GLU A 70 7.38 8.31 4.35
N VAL A 71 7.05 8.17 5.63
CA VAL A 71 7.67 8.92 6.73
C VAL A 71 8.56 7.97 7.52
N GLN A 72 9.79 8.41 7.80
CA GLN A 72 10.67 7.69 8.71
C GLN A 72 10.30 8.04 10.15
N VAL A 73 9.97 7.04 10.96
CA VAL A 73 9.71 7.21 12.40
C VAL A 73 10.84 6.56 13.20
N LEU A 74 11.23 7.19 14.31
CA LEU A 74 12.12 6.64 15.33
C LEU A 74 11.45 6.83 16.69
N ALA A 75 11.35 5.75 17.45
CA ALA A 75 10.78 5.74 18.79
C ALA A 75 11.74 5.05 19.76
N ASP A 76 11.77 5.50 21.01
CA ASP A 76 12.54 4.86 22.08
C ASP A 76 11.65 4.15 23.11
N ALA A 77 12.31 3.45 24.04
CA ALA A 77 11.61 2.70 25.08
C ALA A 77 11.08 3.59 26.23
N THR A 78 11.43 4.88 26.25
CA THR A 78 10.96 5.85 27.24
C THR A 78 9.71 6.60 26.79
N GLY A 79 9.29 6.42 25.54
CA GLY A 79 8.05 6.95 24.98
C GLY A 79 8.24 8.16 24.07
N ASP A 80 9.49 8.55 23.78
CA ASP A 80 9.76 9.60 22.81
C ASP A 80 9.66 9.03 21.39
N THR A 81 8.89 9.70 20.54
CA THR A 81 8.71 9.36 19.12
C THR A 81 8.93 10.61 18.27
N LEU A 82 9.76 10.50 17.25
CA LEU A 82 10.02 11.55 16.27
C LEU A 82 9.96 11.01 14.85
N HIS A 83 9.84 11.92 13.89
CA HIS A 83 10.04 11.59 12.48
C HIS A 83 11.37 12.14 11.95
N LEU A 84 11.97 11.45 10.98
CA LEU A 84 13.12 11.89 10.20
C LEU A 84 12.67 12.30 8.79
N PHE A 85 11.64 13.13 8.75
CA PHE A 85 10.97 13.60 7.52
C PHE A 85 10.42 12.45 6.65
N GLU A 86 10.04 12.81 5.42
CA GLU A 86 9.48 11.92 4.43
C GLU A 86 10.44 11.63 3.26
N ARG A 87 10.13 10.57 2.51
CA ARG A 87 10.76 10.21 1.24
C ARG A 87 9.70 10.12 0.15
N ASP A 88 10.08 10.53 -1.05
CA ASP A 88 9.33 10.23 -2.26
C ASP A 88 9.90 8.96 -2.91
N CYS A 89 9.10 7.90 -2.92
CA CYS A 89 9.41 6.61 -3.51
C CYS A 89 8.52 6.31 -4.72
N SER A 90 7.99 7.34 -5.38
CA SER A 90 7.02 7.21 -6.49
C SER A 90 7.64 6.61 -7.76
N VAL A 91 8.97 6.70 -7.92
CA VAL A 91 9.66 6.12 -9.06
C VAL A 91 9.78 4.61 -8.87
N GLN A 92 8.83 3.88 -9.46
CA GLN A 92 8.68 2.45 -9.29
C GLN A 92 8.59 1.74 -10.64
N ARG A 93 9.01 0.47 -10.65
CA ARG A 93 8.77 -0.45 -11.77
C ARG A 93 8.08 -1.68 -11.23
N ARG A 94 6.87 -1.98 -11.72
CA ARG A 94 6.04 -3.11 -11.26
C ARG A 94 5.87 -3.13 -9.72
N HIS A 95 5.52 -1.97 -9.15
CA HIS A 95 5.31 -1.79 -7.69
C HIS A 95 6.54 -2.02 -6.81
N GLN A 96 7.73 -2.00 -7.39
CA GLN A 96 9.00 -2.03 -6.67
C GLN A 96 9.69 -0.68 -6.80
N LYS A 97 10.18 -0.15 -5.68
CA LYS A 97 10.94 1.11 -5.63
C LYS A 97 12.21 0.99 -6.46
N VAL A 98 12.48 2.00 -7.28
CA VAL A 98 13.67 2.08 -8.15
C VAL A 98 14.54 3.27 -7.76
N VAL A 99 13.91 4.42 -7.49
CA VAL A 99 14.58 5.64 -7.02
C VAL A 99 13.79 6.22 -5.86
N GLU A 100 14.51 6.66 -4.84
CA GLU A 100 13.95 7.24 -3.62
C GLU A 100 14.67 8.57 -3.35
N ILE A 101 13.91 9.63 -3.05
CA ILE A 101 14.45 10.99 -2.88
C ILE A 101 13.95 11.55 -1.54
N ALA A 102 14.84 12.24 -0.81
CA ALA A 102 14.53 12.88 0.47
C ALA A 102 15.07 14.33 0.51
N PRO A 103 14.29 15.31 0.99
CA PRO A 103 12.84 15.24 1.21
C PRO A 103 12.06 15.10 -0.11
N ALA A 104 10.75 14.88 -0.06
CA ALA A 104 9.93 14.73 -1.25
C ALA A 104 9.88 16.03 -2.07
N PRO A 105 10.33 16.05 -3.35
CA PRO A 105 10.37 17.26 -4.15
C PRO A 105 8.96 17.75 -4.47
N GLY A 106 8.74 19.06 -4.43
CA GLY A 106 7.45 19.68 -4.78
C GLY A 106 6.26 19.22 -3.92
N LEU A 107 6.51 18.65 -2.74
CA LEU A 107 5.46 18.42 -1.75
C LEU A 107 5.17 19.74 -1.03
N ASP A 108 3.90 20.10 -0.92
CA ASP A 108 3.46 21.28 -0.19
C ASP A 108 3.94 21.22 1.28
N PRO A 109 4.55 22.30 1.83
CA PRO A 109 5.07 22.29 3.19
C PRO A 109 4.02 21.97 4.27
N GLU A 110 2.81 22.52 4.16
CA GLU A 110 1.74 22.25 5.14
C GLU A 110 1.30 20.78 5.07
N LEU A 111 1.21 20.23 3.85
CA LEU A 111 0.93 18.81 3.66
C LEU A 111 2.05 17.92 4.22
N ARG A 112 3.32 18.30 4.04
CA ARG A 112 4.47 17.58 4.61
C ARG A 112 4.38 17.52 6.13
N GLU A 113 4.14 18.66 6.77
CA GLU A 113 4.01 18.73 8.23
C GLU A 113 2.87 17.82 8.72
N ARG A 114 1.71 17.87 8.05
CA ARG A 114 0.57 17.03 8.38
C ARG A 114 0.87 15.54 8.26
N ILE A 115 1.44 15.08 7.14
CA ILE A 115 1.75 13.66 6.92
C ILE A 115 2.80 13.17 7.94
N CYS A 116 3.80 13.99 8.25
CA CYS A 116 4.81 13.65 9.26
C CYS A 116 4.20 13.58 10.66
N ALA A 117 3.34 14.52 11.03
CA ALA A 117 2.65 14.52 12.33
C ALA A 117 1.69 13.32 12.47
N ASP A 118 0.95 12.99 11.41
CA ASP A 118 0.06 11.81 11.39
C ASP A 118 0.84 10.50 11.55
N ALA A 119 2.03 10.39 10.96
CA ALA A 119 2.89 9.22 11.10
C ALA A 119 3.43 9.01 12.53
N VAL A 120 3.68 10.10 13.28
CA VAL A 120 4.11 10.02 14.68
C VAL A 120 2.95 9.69 15.62
N ARG A 121 1.71 10.04 15.24
CA ARG A 121 0.51 9.81 16.05
C ARG A 121 -0.06 8.39 15.95
N PHE A 122 0.25 7.66 14.88
CA PHE A 122 -0.33 6.35 14.54
C PHE A 122 -0.07 5.28 15.61
#